data_AF-A0A4V3UP02-F1
#
_entry.id   AF-A0A4V3UP02-F1
#
_cell.length_a   1.000
_cell.length_b   1.000
_cell.length_c   1.000
_cell.angle_alpha   90.00
_cell.angle_beta   90.00
_cell.angle_gamma   90.00
#
_symmetry.space_group_name_H-M   'P 1'
#
loop_
_entity.id
_entity.type
_entity.pdbx_description
1 polymer ?
#
loop_
_entity_poly.entity_id
_entity_poly.type
_entity_poly.pdbx_seq_one_letter_code
_entity_poly.pdbx_strand_id
1 'polypeptide(L)'
;MCRFLVYKGRHEIRLSKLVTEPSHSILTQSYDSRLRLDNRRPVNGDGFGVGFYTDPKLGPEPCIFTSTLPAWNCENLERLASKTCSNLIFAHVRATTEGALSDNNCHPFQHQTLMWMHNGGIGGWHYIKRTLADSLADRWYLGVKGGTDSEWAFALFLDLLEKEGVDPSSDPGPEGFGQALLRRVMVKTIAKINEFIRDIPKRHNVSGVETRSLLNFAVTDGHTVICTRYISSKTDEPASLYFSSGTKWKEGKDRGHFKMERHDKGADIVLVASEPITFERREIILILFFPRHGHGLISV
;
A
#
# COMPACT_ATOMS: atom_id res chain seq x y z
N MET A 1 -8.83 9.21 4.89
CA MET A 1 -7.88 8.47 4.02
C MET A 1 -6.84 7.79 4.88
N CYS A 2 -6.57 6.51 4.63
CA CYS A 2 -5.57 5.70 5.33
C CYS A 2 -4.14 6.21 5.17
N ARG A 3 -3.17 5.70 5.92
CA ARG A 3 -1.72 5.90 5.69
C ARG A 3 -1.03 4.54 5.56
N PHE A 4 0.03 4.45 4.76
CA PHE A 4 0.87 3.25 4.70
C PHE A 4 2.35 3.58 4.68
N LEU A 5 3.14 2.56 4.98
CA LEU A 5 4.59 2.52 4.96
C LEU A 5 5.05 1.22 4.29
N VAL A 6 6.04 1.32 3.43
CA VAL A 6 6.78 0.21 2.84
C VAL A 6 8.26 0.40 3.15
N TYR A 7 8.90 -0.67 3.60
CA TYR A 7 10.35 -0.79 3.70
C TYR A 7 10.82 -1.97 2.87
N LYS A 8 11.89 -1.75 2.10
CA LYS A 8 12.68 -2.81 1.46
C LYS A 8 14.15 -2.53 1.72
N GLY A 9 14.88 -3.50 2.23
CA GLY A 9 16.30 -3.37 2.54
C GLY A 9 17.11 -4.60 2.16
N ARG A 10 18.42 -4.45 2.01
CA ARG A 10 19.35 -5.58 1.86
C ARG A 10 19.55 -6.37 3.16
N HIS A 11 19.42 -5.69 4.29
CA HIS A 11 19.52 -6.27 5.62
C HIS A 11 18.20 -6.13 6.33
N GLU A 12 17.93 -7.05 7.24
CA GLU A 12 16.73 -6.96 8.06
C GLU A 12 16.78 -5.76 8.99
N ILE A 13 15.61 -5.16 9.21
CA ILE A 13 15.40 -4.14 10.21
C ILE A 13 14.31 -4.60 11.18
N ARG A 14 14.48 -4.22 12.45
CA ARG A 14 13.43 -4.43 13.45
C ARG A 14 12.21 -3.59 13.11
N LEU A 15 11.02 -4.18 13.16
CA LEU A 15 9.77 -3.47 12.83
C LEU A 15 9.60 -2.20 13.67
N SER A 16 9.96 -2.23 14.97
CA SER A 16 9.81 -1.07 15.86
C SER A 16 10.56 0.18 15.37
N LYS A 17 11.69 0.01 14.68
CA LYS A 17 12.51 1.11 14.12
C LYS A 17 11.81 1.86 12.98
N LEU A 18 10.67 1.35 12.52
CA LEU A 18 9.84 1.91 11.45
C LEU A 18 8.41 2.21 11.93
N VAL A 19 7.84 1.28 12.70
CA VAL A 19 6.41 1.25 13.00
C VAL A 19 6.04 2.03 14.25
N THR A 20 6.89 2.02 15.29
CA THR A 20 6.53 2.54 16.62
C THR A 20 7.51 3.57 17.19
N GLU A 21 8.82 3.40 16.95
CA GLU A 21 9.85 4.25 17.57
C GLU A 21 10.01 5.63 16.91
N PRO A 22 9.89 5.80 15.57
CA PRO A 22 10.01 7.12 14.99
C PRO A 22 8.94 8.09 15.49
N SER A 23 9.32 9.35 15.71
CA SER A 23 8.43 10.39 16.22
C SER A 23 7.28 10.75 15.27
N HIS A 24 7.42 10.45 13.98
CA HIS A 24 6.34 10.48 12.98
C HIS A 24 6.11 9.10 12.33
N SER A 25 6.19 8.05 13.14
CA SER A 25 5.98 6.66 12.71
C SER A 25 4.58 6.42 12.13
N ILE A 26 4.37 5.26 11.49
CA ILE A 26 3.03 4.89 11.03
C ILE A 26 2.02 4.78 12.19
N LEU A 27 2.47 4.39 13.38
CA LEU A 27 1.66 4.44 14.59
C LEU A 27 1.30 5.88 14.95
N THR A 28 2.23 6.83 14.96
CA THR A 28 1.90 8.24 15.23
C THR A 28 0.94 8.80 14.18
N GLN A 29 1.17 8.49 12.90
CA GLN A 29 0.28 8.88 11.79
C GLN A 29 -1.14 8.31 11.92
N SER A 30 -1.37 7.32 12.78
CA SER A 30 -2.72 6.83 13.06
C SER A 30 -3.58 7.83 13.84
N TYR A 31 -3.00 8.75 14.61
CA TYR A 31 -3.77 9.79 15.32
C TYR A 31 -3.28 11.22 15.06
N ASP A 32 -2.06 11.40 14.53
CA ASP A 32 -1.48 12.68 14.11
C ASP A 32 -0.96 12.59 12.66
N SER A 33 -1.88 12.59 11.69
CA SER A 33 -1.55 12.62 10.25
C SER A 33 -1.60 14.06 9.75
N ARG A 34 -0.46 14.56 9.23
CA ARG A 34 -0.26 15.99 8.95
C ARG A 34 -0.44 16.38 7.48
N LEU A 35 -0.40 15.40 6.58
CA LEU A 35 -0.45 15.62 5.12
C LEU A 35 -1.65 14.91 4.47
N ARG A 36 -2.73 14.76 5.23
CA ARG A 36 -4.01 14.21 4.78
C ARG A 36 -4.77 15.26 3.97
N LEU A 37 -5.39 14.85 2.86
CA LEU A 37 -6.28 15.75 2.09
C LEU A 37 -7.65 15.94 2.73
N ASP A 38 -8.16 14.93 3.43
CA ASP A 38 -9.46 14.96 4.10
C ASP A 38 -9.32 15.34 5.58
N ASN A 39 -9.75 16.54 5.93
CA ASN A 39 -9.68 17.04 7.32
C ASN A 39 -10.90 16.67 8.18
N ARG A 40 -11.89 15.94 7.63
CA ARG A 40 -13.13 15.61 8.37
C ARG A 40 -12.94 14.48 9.39
N ARG A 41 -12.00 13.57 9.13
CA ARG A 41 -11.63 12.50 10.06
C ARG A 41 -10.18 12.71 10.47
N PRO A 42 -9.89 13.14 11.71
CA PRO A 42 -8.52 13.45 12.12
C PRO A 42 -7.65 12.20 12.30
N VAL A 43 -8.26 11.02 12.51
CA VAL A 43 -7.56 9.79 12.88
C VAL A 43 -7.74 8.65 11.86
N ASN A 44 -6.83 7.68 11.89
CA ASN A 44 -6.90 6.35 11.28
C ASN A 44 -7.06 5.30 12.40
N GLY A 45 -8.21 5.32 13.07
CA GLY A 45 -8.49 4.46 14.22
C GLY A 45 -9.25 3.17 13.90
N ASP A 46 -9.54 2.91 12.63
CA ASP A 46 -10.46 1.83 12.21
C ASP A 46 -9.73 0.51 11.92
N GLY A 47 -8.55 0.35 12.52
CA GLY A 47 -7.67 -0.80 12.40
C GLY A 47 -6.29 -0.46 11.84
N PHE A 48 -5.40 -1.45 11.91
CA PHE A 48 -4.07 -1.43 11.34
C PHE A 48 -3.68 -2.82 10.85
N GLY A 49 -2.58 -2.87 10.10
CA GLY A 49 -1.87 -4.12 9.91
C GLY A 49 -0.42 -3.93 9.55
N VAL A 50 0.36 -4.98 9.82
CA VAL A 50 1.77 -5.09 9.46
C VAL A 50 1.98 -6.46 8.83
N GLY A 51 2.49 -6.47 7.59
CA GLY A 51 2.92 -7.65 6.88
C GLY A 51 4.43 -7.63 6.66
N PHE A 52 5.09 -8.76 6.82
CA PHE A 52 6.53 -8.87 6.64
C PHE A 52 6.94 -10.27 6.17
N TYR A 53 7.95 -10.34 5.30
CA TYR A 53 8.52 -11.62 4.89
C TYR A 53 9.49 -12.12 5.95
N THR A 54 9.56 -13.44 6.10
CA THR A 54 10.37 -14.11 7.13
C THR A 54 11.51 -14.91 6.49
N ASP A 55 12.32 -15.57 7.31
CA ASP A 55 13.34 -16.51 6.82
C ASP A 55 12.68 -17.54 5.89
N PRO A 56 13.23 -17.80 4.68
CA PRO A 56 12.65 -18.74 3.71
C PRO A 56 12.34 -20.14 4.26
N LYS A 57 12.98 -20.56 5.35
CA LYS A 57 12.67 -21.83 6.03
C LYS A 57 11.26 -21.90 6.63
N LEU A 58 10.63 -20.75 6.85
CA LEU A 58 9.26 -20.65 7.37
C LEU A 58 8.20 -20.62 6.26
N GLY A 59 8.63 -20.56 4.99
CA GLY A 59 7.75 -20.44 3.82
C GLY A 59 8.00 -19.13 3.05
N PRO A 60 7.59 -19.07 1.77
CA PRO A 60 7.72 -17.87 0.95
C PRO A 60 6.64 -16.82 1.25
N GLU A 61 5.56 -17.20 1.93
CA GLU A 61 4.45 -16.29 2.25
C GLU A 61 4.83 -15.28 3.34
N PRO A 62 4.29 -14.06 3.29
CA PRO A 62 4.47 -13.08 4.35
C PRO A 62 3.67 -13.47 5.59
N CYS A 63 4.18 -13.10 6.77
CA CYS A 63 3.40 -13.12 8.00
C CYS A 63 2.61 -11.82 8.12
N ILE A 64 1.30 -11.93 8.34
CA ILE A 64 0.37 -10.79 8.45
C ILE A 64 -0.18 -10.69 9.87
N PHE A 65 -0.05 -9.51 10.47
CA PHE A 65 -0.69 -9.15 11.72
C PHE A 65 -1.62 -7.95 11.51
N THR A 66 -2.93 -8.18 11.56
CA THR A 66 -3.97 -7.16 11.45
C THR A 66 -4.80 -7.09 12.72
N SER A 67 -5.38 -5.92 12.98
CA SER A 67 -6.37 -5.75 14.04
C SER A 67 -7.31 -4.59 13.71
N THR A 68 -8.57 -4.74 14.08
CA THR A 68 -9.55 -3.64 14.11
C THR A 68 -9.34 -2.63 15.24
N LEU A 69 -8.48 -2.92 16.22
CA LEU A 69 -8.12 -1.95 17.25
C LEU A 69 -7.33 -0.79 16.65
N PRO A 70 -7.45 0.43 17.21
CA PRO A 70 -6.52 1.50 16.87
C PRO A 70 -5.08 1.12 17.20
N ALA A 71 -4.13 1.44 16.31
CA ALA A 71 -2.72 1.06 16.46
C ALA A 71 -2.11 1.55 17.78
N TRP A 72 -2.45 2.77 18.21
CA TRP A 72 -1.97 3.38 19.46
C TRP A 72 -2.45 2.67 20.74
N ASN A 73 -3.46 1.79 20.64
CA ASN A 73 -4.02 1.07 21.77
C ASN A 73 -3.71 -0.44 21.72
N CYS A 74 -2.77 -0.86 20.86
CA CYS A 74 -2.42 -2.27 20.70
C CYS A 74 -1.03 -2.57 21.30
N GLU A 75 -0.98 -2.97 22.56
CA GLU A 75 0.30 -3.36 23.20
C GLU A 75 1.01 -4.52 22.48
N ASN A 76 0.24 -5.43 21.88
CA ASN A 76 0.80 -6.54 21.12
C ASN A 76 1.57 -6.06 19.88
N LEU A 77 1.13 -4.96 19.24
CA LEU A 77 1.89 -4.35 18.15
C LEU A 77 3.29 -3.92 18.63
N GLU A 78 3.38 -3.24 19.78
CA GLU A 78 4.67 -2.82 20.32
C GLU A 78 5.56 -4.01 20.71
N ARG A 79 4.98 -5.02 21.39
CA ARG A 79 5.70 -6.22 21.83
C ARG A 79 6.28 -6.98 20.63
N LEU A 80 5.45 -7.26 19.62
CA LEU A 80 5.86 -7.97 18.41
C LEU A 80 6.86 -7.13 17.62
N ALA A 81 6.58 -5.84 17.41
CA ALA A 81 7.47 -4.98 16.63
C ALA A 81 8.87 -4.87 17.24
N SER A 82 9.00 -4.97 18.57
CA SER A 82 10.28 -4.93 19.27
C SER A 82 11.15 -6.19 19.10
N LYS A 83 10.58 -7.30 18.61
CA LYS A 83 11.24 -8.60 18.49
C LYS A 83 11.26 -9.18 17.08
N THR A 84 10.54 -8.58 16.15
CA THR A 84 10.49 -9.03 14.76
C THR A 84 11.41 -8.20 13.87
N CYS A 85 12.20 -8.87 13.05
CA CYS A 85 13.03 -8.27 12.01
C CYS A 85 12.58 -8.78 10.63
N SER A 86 12.70 -7.94 9.61
CA SER A 86 12.48 -8.33 8.21
C SER A 86 13.18 -7.36 7.27
N ASN A 87 13.51 -7.83 6.08
CA ASN A 87 14.05 -7.03 4.99
C ASN A 87 12.97 -6.39 4.10
N LEU A 88 11.70 -6.81 4.24
CA LEU A 88 10.58 -6.31 3.42
C LEU A 88 9.29 -6.25 4.25
N ILE A 89 8.82 -5.03 4.50
CA ILE A 89 7.76 -4.75 5.47
C ILE A 89 6.73 -3.81 4.85
N PHE A 90 5.46 -4.18 4.99
CA PHE A 90 4.29 -3.36 4.68
C PHE A 90 3.58 -3.02 5.99
N ALA A 91 3.28 -1.76 6.26
CA ALA A 91 2.51 -1.34 7.43
C ALA A 91 1.43 -0.33 7.02
N HIS A 92 0.24 -0.45 7.60
CA HIS A 92 -0.92 0.34 7.20
C HIS A 92 -1.81 0.67 8.39
N VAL A 93 -2.36 1.89 8.41
CA VAL A 93 -3.35 2.34 9.40
C VAL A 93 -4.59 2.83 8.69
N ARG A 94 -5.75 2.30 9.08
CA ARG A 94 -7.01 2.41 8.34
C ARG A 94 -7.87 3.58 8.81
N ALA A 95 -8.40 4.32 7.85
CA ALA A 95 -9.55 5.20 8.03
C ALA A 95 -10.64 4.74 7.04
N THR A 96 -11.75 4.24 7.56
CA THR A 96 -12.81 3.55 6.82
C THR A 96 -13.44 4.45 5.78
N THR A 97 -13.23 4.15 4.51
CA THR A 97 -14.00 4.69 3.39
C THR A 97 -15.15 3.74 3.04
N GLU A 98 -14.85 2.44 2.99
CA GLU A 98 -15.75 1.36 2.60
C GLU A 98 -15.58 0.14 3.52
N GLY A 99 -16.64 -0.68 3.60
CA GLY A 99 -16.68 -1.92 4.39
C GLY A 99 -16.83 -1.70 5.90
N ALA A 100 -17.30 -2.74 6.59
CA ALA A 100 -17.46 -2.73 8.05
C ALA A 100 -16.11 -2.71 8.79
N LEU A 101 -16.15 -2.50 10.10
CA LEU A 101 -15.01 -2.73 10.97
C LEU A 101 -14.81 -4.25 11.10
N SER A 102 -13.79 -4.78 10.43
CA SER A 102 -13.46 -6.20 10.40
C SER A 102 -11.99 -6.37 10.06
N ASP A 103 -11.34 -7.40 10.60
CA ASP A 103 -9.94 -7.71 10.30
C ASP A 103 -9.74 -7.99 8.80
N ASN A 104 -10.73 -8.61 8.13
CA ASN A 104 -10.71 -8.84 6.68
C ASN A 104 -10.72 -7.54 5.85
N ASN A 105 -10.98 -6.38 6.44
CA ASN A 105 -10.93 -5.08 5.75
C ASN A 105 -9.66 -4.28 6.09
N CYS A 106 -8.76 -4.87 6.88
CA CYS A 106 -7.49 -4.25 7.27
C CYS A 106 -6.39 -4.67 6.30
N HIS A 107 -5.62 -3.69 5.85
CA HIS A 107 -4.44 -3.93 5.04
C HIS A 107 -3.26 -4.38 5.90
N PRO A 108 -2.24 -5.05 5.32
CA PRO A 108 -2.17 -5.50 3.92
C PRO A 108 -3.04 -6.73 3.66
N PHE A 109 -3.55 -6.84 2.43
CA PHE A 109 -4.16 -8.07 1.92
C PHE A 109 -3.07 -9.01 1.42
N GLN A 110 -3.36 -10.31 1.40
CA GLN A 110 -2.41 -11.34 0.98
C GLN A 110 -3.07 -12.36 0.05
N HIS A 111 -2.33 -12.76 -0.99
CA HIS A 111 -2.57 -14.00 -1.74
C HIS A 111 -1.23 -14.70 -2.01
N GLN A 112 -1.01 -15.86 -1.38
CA GLN A 112 0.30 -16.53 -1.40
C GLN A 112 1.44 -15.57 -1.06
N THR A 113 2.44 -15.44 -1.94
CA THR A 113 3.59 -14.54 -1.80
C THR A 113 3.26 -13.08 -2.05
N LEU A 114 2.06 -12.73 -2.54
CA LEU A 114 1.70 -11.35 -2.87
C LEU A 114 1.09 -10.64 -1.66
N MET A 115 1.63 -9.47 -1.30
CA MET A 115 0.99 -8.51 -0.41
C MET A 115 0.47 -7.28 -1.17
N TRP A 116 -0.66 -6.72 -0.71
CA TRP A 116 -1.30 -5.55 -1.32
C TRP A 116 -1.76 -4.52 -0.29
N MET A 117 -1.49 -3.24 -0.57
CA MET A 117 -2.00 -2.09 0.17
C MET A 117 -2.64 -1.05 -0.74
N HIS A 118 -3.66 -0.37 -0.23
CA HIS A 118 -4.29 0.76 -0.89
C HIS A 118 -4.49 1.92 0.10
N ASN A 119 -4.08 3.12 -0.31
CA ASN A 119 -4.41 4.38 0.36
C ASN A 119 -5.16 5.28 -0.61
N GLY A 120 -6.47 5.38 -0.40
CA GLY A 120 -7.36 6.19 -1.21
C GLY A 120 -8.74 5.57 -1.26
N GLY A 121 -9.34 5.61 -2.43
CA GLY A 121 -10.69 5.10 -2.67
C GLY A 121 -11.00 5.10 -4.15
N ILE A 122 -11.83 4.15 -4.58
CA ILE A 122 -12.31 4.06 -5.96
C ILE A 122 -13.62 4.84 -6.09
N GLY A 123 -13.62 5.86 -6.96
CA GLY A 123 -14.78 6.69 -7.22
C GLY A 123 -15.93 5.90 -7.85
N GLY A 124 -17.16 6.25 -7.51
CA GLY A 124 -18.34 5.55 -8.00
C GLY A 124 -18.43 4.08 -7.58
N TRP A 125 -17.78 3.66 -6.48
CA TRP A 125 -17.68 2.27 -6.04
C TRP A 125 -19.00 1.48 -6.10
N HIS A 126 -20.09 2.07 -5.61
CA HIS A 126 -21.42 1.46 -5.61
C HIS A 126 -21.93 1.08 -7.02
N TYR A 127 -21.53 1.83 -8.05
CA TYR A 127 -21.91 1.59 -9.44
C TYR A 127 -21.01 0.59 -10.16
N ILE A 128 -19.76 0.46 -9.74
CA ILE A 128 -18.76 -0.38 -10.43
C ILE A 128 -18.58 -1.75 -9.78
N LYS A 129 -18.89 -1.93 -8.49
CA LYS A 129 -18.63 -3.17 -7.75
C LYS A 129 -19.15 -4.41 -8.46
N ARG A 130 -20.40 -4.37 -8.93
CA ARG A 130 -21.02 -5.48 -9.66
C ARG A 130 -20.29 -5.78 -10.97
N THR A 131 -20.06 -4.76 -11.80
CA THR A 131 -19.36 -4.91 -13.07
C THR A 131 -17.92 -5.41 -12.89
N LEU A 132 -17.22 -4.95 -11.86
CA LEU A 132 -15.88 -5.45 -11.55
C LEU A 132 -15.94 -6.93 -11.17
N ALA A 133 -16.83 -7.29 -10.25
CA ALA A 133 -17.02 -8.68 -9.83
C ALA A 133 -17.33 -9.62 -11.02
N ASP A 134 -18.23 -9.21 -11.91
CA ASP A 134 -18.62 -9.98 -13.11
C ASP A 134 -17.46 -10.13 -14.12
N SER A 135 -16.39 -9.33 -14.01
CA SER A 135 -15.23 -9.38 -14.92
C SER A 135 -14.11 -10.32 -14.48
N LEU A 136 -14.15 -10.78 -13.22
CA LEU A 136 -13.14 -11.64 -12.63
C LEU A 136 -13.43 -13.11 -12.94
N ALA A 137 -12.37 -13.92 -13.08
CA ALA A 137 -12.54 -15.37 -13.01
C ALA A 137 -13.01 -15.81 -11.61
N ASP A 138 -13.75 -16.93 -11.54
CA ASP A 138 -14.38 -17.44 -10.31
C ASP A 138 -13.41 -17.54 -9.13
N ARG A 139 -12.19 -18.03 -9.36
CA ARG A 139 -11.16 -18.17 -8.32
C ARG A 139 -10.80 -16.85 -7.64
N TRP A 140 -10.81 -15.74 -8.38
CA TRP A 140 -10.48 -14.41 -7.85
C TRP A 140 -11.68 -13.74 -7.21
N TYR A 141 -12.88 -13.94 -7.77
CA TYR A 141 -14.13 -13.52 -7.16
C TYR A 141 -14.33 -14.19 -5.78
N LEU A 142 -14.19 -15.52 -5.72
CA LEU A 142 -14.37 -16.32 -4.51
C LEU A 142 -13.25 -16.10 -3.47
N GLY A 143 -12.11 -15.55 -3.89
CA GLY A 143 -10.99 -15.23 -3.01
C GLY A 143 -11.21 -13.99 -2.14
N VAL A 144 -12.16 -13.12 -2.49
CA VAL A 144 -12.46 -11.89 -1.73
C VAL A 144 -13.20 -12.24 -0.43
N LYS A 145 -12.65 -11.81 0.71
CA LYS A 145 -13.18 -12.11 2.05
C LYS A 145 -13.84 -10.91 2.72
N GLY A 146 -13.37 -9.70 2.43
CA GLY A 146 -13.87 -8.44 2.95
C GLY A 146 -14.83 -7.74 1.98
N GLY A 147 -15.08 -6.46 2.27
CA GLY A 147 -16.07 -5.64 1.56
C GLY A 147 -15.50 -4.38 0.90
N THR A 148 -14.19 -4.16 1.01
CA THR A 148 -13.55 -2.90 0.59
C THR A 148 -13.27 -2.86 -0.91
N ASP A 149 -13.41 -1.69 -1.51
CA ASP A 149 -12.92 -1.40 -2.87
C ASP A 149 -11.45 -1.81 -3.09
N SER A 150 -10.66 -1.73 -2.03
CA SER A 150 -9.23 -2.01 -1.97
C SER A 150 -8.90 -3.49 -2.20
N GLU A 151 -9.68 -4.39 -1.59
CA GLU A 151 -9.52 -5.84 -1.79
C GLU A 151 -10.03 -6.28 -3.17
N TRP A 152 -11.13 -5.69 -3.64
CA TRP A 152 -11.63 -5.94 -4.99
C TRP A 152 -10.65 -5.45 -6.08
N ALA A 153 -9.93 -4.34 -5.82
CA ALA A 153 -8.82 -3.93 -6.69
C ALA A 153 -7.67 -4.94 -6.70
N PHE A 154 -7.39 -5.58 -5.56
CA PHE A 154 -6.39 -6.65 -5.49
C PHE A 154 -6.84 -7.89 -6.26
N ALA A 155 -8.10 -8.31 -6.13
CA ALA A 155 -8.65 -9.42 -6.91
C ALA A 155 -8.57 -9.15 -8.42
N LEU A 156 -8.83 -7.91 -8.86
CA LEU A 156 -8.63 -7.49 -10.25
C LEU A 156 -7.15 -7.54 -10.67
N PHE A 157 -6.23 -7.16 -9.80
CA PHE A 157 -4.80 -7.27 -10.07
C PHE A 157 -4.37 -8.73 -10.26
N LEU A 158 -4.83 -9.65 -9.41
CA LEU A 158 -4.55 -11.08 -9.50
C LEU A 158 -5.10 -11.68 -10.80
N ASP A 159 -6.34 -11.38 -11.13
CA ASP A 159 -6.98 -11.80 -12.39
C ASP A 159 -6.23 -11.30 -13.63
N LEU A 160 -5.77 -10.04 -13.62
CA LEU A 160 -4.97 -9.49 -14.71
C LEU A 160 -3.56 -10.07 -14.78
N LEU A 161 -2.95 -10.44 -13.65
CA LEU A 161 -1.66 -11.13 -13.61
C LEU A 161 -1.77 -12.53 -14.23
N GLU A 162 -2.83 -13.27 -13.91
CA GLU A 162 -3.14 -14.57 -14.54
C GLU A 162 -3.34 -14.42 -16.05
N LYS A 163 -4.08 -13.40 -16.49
CA LYS A 163 -4.29 -13.10 -17.91
C LYS A 163 -3.01 -12.68 -18.65
N GLU A 164 -1.98 -12.24 -17.94
CA GLU A 164 -0.64 -12.00 -18.49
C GLU A 164 0.23 -13.26 -18.58
N GLY A 165 -0.32 -14.43 -18.23
CA GLY A 165 0.32 -15.72 -18.38
C GLY A 165 1.11 -16.19 -17.15
N VAL A 166 0.89 -15.57 -15.99
CA VAL A 166 1.55 -15.96 -14.72
C VAL A 166 0.49 -16.28 -13.67
N ASP A 167 0.50 -17.50 -13.14
CA ASP A 167 -0.40 -17.88 -12.04
C ASP A 167 0.01 -17.13 -10.76
N PRO A 168 -0.83 -16.23 -10.21
CA PRO A 168 -0.52 -15.53 -8.97
C PRO A 168 -0.41 -16.44 -7.75
N SER A 169 -0.87 -17.70 -7.85
CA SER A 169 -0.70 -18.71 -6.81
C SER A 169 0.61 -19.49 -6.90
N SER A 170 1.40 -19.29 -7.96
CA SER A 170 2.66 -20.02 -8.14
C SER A 170 3.79 -19.43 -7.30
N ASP A 171 4.81 -20.24 -7.01
CA ASP A 171 6.07 -19.76 -6.47
C ASP A 171 6.74 -18.86 -7.52
N PRO A 172 6.99 -17.57 -7.23
CA PRO A 172 7.61 -16.66 -8.17
C PRO A 172 9.10 -16.97 -8.42
N GLY A 173 9.70 -17.85 -7.63
CA GLY A 173 11.13 -18.18 -7.70
C GLY A 173 12.02 -17.04 -7.17
N PRO A 174 13.35 -17.19 -7.30
CA PRO A 174 14.32 -16.32 -6.61
C PRO A 174 14.33 -14.86 -7.08
N GLU A 175 13.80 -14.58 -8.28
CA GLU A 175 13.78 -13.25 -8.89
C GLU A 175 12.40 -12.56 -8.78
N GLY A 176 11.43 -13.19 -8.12
CA GLY A 176 10.06 -12.72 -8.12
C GLY A 176 9.34 -12.94 -9.47
N PHE A 177 8.12 -12.45 -9.59
CA PHE A 177 7.36 -12.47 -10.85
C PHE A 177 7.93 -11.50 -11.91
N GLY A 178 8.89 -10.65 -11.52
CA GLY A 178 9.57 -9.72 -12.39
C GLY A 178 8.95 -8.33 -12.42
N GLN A 179 9.81 -7.33 -12.21
CA GLN A 179 9.44 -5.91 -12.12
C GLN A 179 8.63 -5.40 -13.33
N ALA A 180 9.05 -5.73 -14.56
CA ALA A 180 8.39 -5.26 -15.76
C ALA A 180 6.97 -5.82 -15.90
N LEU A 181 6.73 -7.06 -15.45
CA LEU A 181 5.41 -7.70 -15.43
C LEU A 181 4.52 -7.01 -14.40
N LEU A 182 4.92 -6.95 -13.13
CA LEU A 182 4.10 -6.37 -12.06
C LEU A 182 3.77 -4.89 -12.34
N ARG A 183 4.72 -4.12 -12.88
CA ARG A 183 4.49 -2.74 -13.33
C ARG A 183 3.40 -2.66 -14.41
N ARG A 184 3.47 -3.53 -15.41
CA ARG A 184 2.50 -3.56 -16.52
C ARG A 184 1.11 -3.95 -16.03
N VAL A 185 1.01 -4.97 -15.17
CA VAL A 185 -0.27 -5.41 -14.57
C VAL A 185 -0.86 -4.32 -13.70
N MET A 186 -0.05 -3.61 -12.90
CA MET A 186 -0.52 -2.49 -12.09
C MET A 186 -1.12 -1.35 -12.96
N VAL A 187 -0.46 -1.00 -14.07
CA VAL A 187 -0.99 -0.01 -15.02
C VAL A 187 -2.30 -0.49 -15.65
N LYS A 188 -2.39 -1.77 -16.05
CA LYS A 188 -3.62 -2.37 -16.58
C LYS A 188 -4.76 -2.36 -15.55
N THR A 189 -4.45 -2.63 -14.29
CA THR A 189 -5.41 -2.59 -13.17
C THR A 189 -6.01 -1.20 -13.02
N ILE A 190 -5.17 -0.15 -12.97
CA ILE A 190 -5.64 1.25 -12.93
C ILE A 190 -6.44 1.62 -14.18
N ALA A 191 -5.98 1.21 -15.37
CA ALA A 191 -6.69 1.49 -16.61
C ALA A 191 -8.09 0.85 -16.64
N LYS A 192 -8.22 -0.39 -16.13
CA LYS A 192 -9.48 -1.12 -16.08
C LYS A 192 -10.45 -0.53 -15.05
N ILE A 193 -9.96 -0.11 -13.88
CA ILE A 193 -10.76 0.65 -12.90
C ILE A 193 -11.31 1.92 -13.54
N ASN A 194 -10.47 2.69 -14.25
CA ASN A 194 -10.90 3.90 -14.94
C ASN A 194 -11.93 3.61 -16.05
N GLU A 195 -11.84 2.47 -16.73
CA GLU A 195 -12.83 2.04 -17.72
C GLU A 195 -14.21 1.82 -17.09
N PHE A 196 -14.27 1.08 -15.97
CA PHE A 196 -15.53 0.88 -15.25
C PHE A 196 -16.16 2.20 -14.81
N ILE A 197 -15.34 3.14 -14.35
CA ILE A 197 -15.79 4.46 -13.90
C ILE A 197 -16.33 5.30 -15.06
N ARG A 198 -15.63 5.33 -16.20
CA ARG A 198 -16.09 6.06 -17.40
C ARG A 198 -17.44 5.55 -17.91
N ASP A 199 -17.71 4.27 -17.73
CA ASP A 199 -18.94 3.63 -18.18
C ASP A 199 -20.16 3.92 -17.27
N ILE A 200 -19.97 4.47 -16.06
CA ILE A 200 -21.05 4.68 -15.08
C ILE A 200 -22.24 5.44 -15.67
N PRO A 201 -22.07 6.63 -16.30
CA PRO A 201 -23.21 7.42 -16.76
C PRO A 201 -24.05 6.67 -17.80
N LYS A 202 -23.40 5.94 -18.70
CA LYS A 202 -24.06 5.18 -19.76
C LYS A 202 -24.77 3.94 -19.23
N ARG A 203 -24.16 3.20 -18.30
CA ARG A 203 -24.71 1.94 -17.77
C ARG A 203 -25.86 2.16 -16.80
N HIS A 204 -25.82 3.23 -16.02
CA HIS A 204 -26.76 3.46 -14.93
C HIS A 204 -27.72 4.64 -15.18
N ASN A 205 -27.58 5.34 -16.30
CA ASN A 205 -28.38 6.52 -16.65
C ASN A 205 -28.37 7.59 -15.54
N VAL A 206 -27.17 7.90 -15.01
CA VAL A 206 -26.94 8.86 -13.93
C VAL A 206 -25.93 9.93 -14.36
N SER A 207 -26.04 11.12 -13.77
CA SER A 207 -25.10 12.24 -13.98
C SER A 207 -24.63 12.82 -12.65
N GLY A 208 -23.44 13.43 -12.62
CA GLY A 208 -22.93 14.10 -11.42
C GLY A 208 -22.44 13.16 -10.31
N VAL A 209 -22.15 11.90 -10.63
CA VAL A 209 -21.56 10.93 -9.68
C VAL A 209 -20.12 11.34 -9.37
N GLU A 210 -19.76 11.37 -8.09
CA GLU A 210 -18.37 11.53 -7.65
C GLU A 210 -17.55 10.31 -8.10
N THR A 211 -16.64 10.54 -9.05
CA THR A 211 -15.86 9.50 -9.75
C THR A 211 -14.36 9.66 -9.55
N ARG A 212 -13.94 10.66 -8.76
CA ARG A 212 -12.55 10.85 -8.39
C ARG A 212 -12.06 9.64 -7.61
N SER A 213 -10.99 9.04 -8.12
CA SER A 213 -10.31 7.91 -7.52
C SER A 213 -8.92 8.34 -7.09
N LEU A 214 -8.54 7.97 -5.88
CA LEU A 214 -7.18 8.08 -5.36
C LEU A 214 -6.66 6.67 -5.26
N LEU A 215 -5.67 6.30 -6.09
CA LEU A 215 -5.22 4.91 -6.23
C LEU A 215 -3.74 4.80 -5.89
N ASN A 216 -3.38 5.15 -4.64
CA ASN A 216 -2.04 4.86 -4.15
C ASN A 216 -1.99 3.40 -3.72
N PHE A 217 -1.61 2.53 -4.66
CA PHE A 217 -1.44 1.10 -4.45
C PHE A 217 0.02 0.79 -4.11
N ALA A 218 0.23 -0.27 -3.33
CA ALA A 218 1.52 -0.90 -3.16
C ALA A 218 1.33 -2.42 -3.26
N VAL A 219 2.13 -3.08 -4.09
CA VAL A 219 2.15 -4.54 -4.21
C VAL A 219 3.57 -5.05 -4.12
N THR A 220 3.74 -6.23 -3.54
CA THR A 220 5.01 -6.95 -3.55
C THR A 220 4.80 -8.45 -3.62
N ASP A 221 5.75 -9.15 -4.23
CA ASP A 221 5.83 -10.61 -4.34
C ASP A 221 6.91 -11.23 -3.43
N GLY A 222 7.46 -10.45 -2.50
CA GLY A 222 8.60 -10.84 -1.67
C GLY A 222 9.95 -10.35 -2.18
N HIS A 223 10.03 -9.96 -3.46
CA HIS A 223 11.28 -9.59 -4.13
C HIS A 223 11.22 -8.19 -4.73
N THR A 224 10.13 -7.88 -5.40
CA THR A 224 9.85 -6.63 -6.10
C THR A 224 8.76 -5.85 -5.37
N VAL A 225 8.91 -4.53 -5.29
CA VAL A 225 7.85 -3.62 -4.80
C VAL A 225 7.43 -2.69 -5.92
N ILE A 226 6.12 -2.60 -6.18
CA ILE A 226 5.52 -1.60 -7.06
C ILE A 226 4.61 -0.69 -6.24
N CYS A 227 4.86 0.61 -6.27
CA CYS A 227 4.02 1.63 -5.63
C CYS A 227 3.50 2.63 -6.68
N THR A 228 2.24 3.02 -6.56
CA THR A 228 1.62 4.05 -7.42
C THR A 228 1.27 5.28 -6.61
N ARG A 229 1.38 6.45 -7.24
CA ARG A 229 0.74 7.68 -6.79
C ARG A 229 -0.19 8.17 -7.90
N TYR A 230 -1.50 8.02 -7.73
CA TYR A 230 -2.46 8.25 -8.80
C TYR A 230 -3.74 8.94 -8.34
N ILE A 231 -4.24 9.85 -9.18
CA ILE A 231 -5.57 10.43 -9.10
C ILE A 231 -6.23 10.43 -10.47
N SER A 232 -7.53 10.14 -10.55
CA SER A 232 -8.27 10.17 -11.82
C SER A 232 -8.70 11.58 -12.25
N SER A 233 -8.78 12.52 -11.31
CA SER A 233 -9.08 13.93 -11.57
C SER A 233 -7.91 14.66 -12.23
N LYS A 234 -8.23 15.59 -13.12
CA LYS A 234 -7.24 16.46 -13.79
C LYS A 234 -6.91 17.73 -12.99
N THR A 235 -7.76 18.07 -12.02
CA THR A 235 -7.70 19.34 -11.29
C THR A 235 -7.32 19.17 -9.82
N ASP A 236 -7.62 18.01 -9.25
CA ASP A 236 -7.37 17.76 -7.83
C ASP A 236 -5.96 17.20 -7.59
N GLU A 237 -5.46 17.40 -6.37
CA GLU A 237 -4.17 16.87 -5.96
C GLU A 237 -4.26 15.38 -5.58
N PRO A 238 -3.31 14.54 -6.02
CA PRO A 238 -3.23 13.16 -5.57
C PRO A 238 -2.79 13.07 -4.11
N ALA A 239 -3.27 12.04 -3.41
CA ALA A 239 -2.83 11.73 -2.06
C ALA A 239 -1.29 11.64 -1.98
N SER A 240 -0.75 12.17 -0.90
CA SER A 240 0.68 12.20 -0.62
C SER A 240 1.30 10.79 -0.66
N LEU A 241 2.48 10.70 -1.27
CA LEU A 241 3.34 9.53 -1.24
C LEU A 241 4.79 9.98 -1.43
N TYR A 242 5.63 9.59 -0.49
CA TYR A 242 7.02 10.00 -0.39
C TYR A 242 7.93 8.80 -0.55
N PHE A 243 9.10 9.05 -1.13
CA PHE A 243 10.14 8.07 -1.34
C PHE A 243 11.44 8.57 -0.70
N SER A 244 12.12 7.68 0.01
CA SER A 244 13.48 7.89 0.52
C SER A 244 14.31 6.64 0.25
N SER A 245 15.58 6.86 -0.08
CA SER A 245 16.54 5.77 -0.28
C SER A 245 17.90 6.15 0.28
N GLY A 246 18.64 5.15 0.75
CA GLY A 246 19.98 5.33 1.28
C GLY A 246 20.61 4.01 1.71
N THR A 247 21.70 4.14 2.46
CA THR A 247 22.53 3.02 2.91
C THR A 247 22.22 2.57 4.35
N LYS A 248 21.69 3.48 5.18
CA LYS A 248 21.47 3.18 6.60
C LYS A 248 20.32 3.99 7.17
N TRP A 249 19.40 3.31 7.84
CA TRP A 249 18.36 3.91 8.65
C TRP A 249 18.81 3.90 10.11
N LYS A 250 18.96 5.07 10.73
CA LYS A 250 19.43 5.14 12.12
C LYS A 250 18.72 6.22 12.92
N GLU A 251 18.66 5.99 14.22
CA GLU A 251 18.25 6.97 15.20
C GLU A 251 19.39 7.99 15.40
N GLY A 252 19.02 9.26 15.46
CA GLY A 252 19.90 10.40 15.72
C GLY A 252 20.26 10.52 17.19
N LYS A 253 20.64 11.73 17.59
CA LYS A 253 20.94 12.04 19.01
C LYS A 253 19.67 12.09 19.86
N ASP A 254 18.61 12.64 19.29
CA ASP A 254 17.32 12.77 19.95
C ASP A 254 16.48 11.51 19.72
N ARG A 255 15.90 10.98 20.80
CA ARG A 255 15.11 9.74 20.75
C ARG A 255 13.92 9.91 19.80
N GLY A 256 13.69 8.91 18.95
CA GLY A 256 12.63 8.92 17.94
C GLY A 256 12.93 9.76 16.70
N HIS A 257 14.05 10.49 16.65
CA HIS A 257 14.47 11.20 15.44
C HIS A 257 15.32 10.28 14.56
N PHE A 258 14.68 9.62 13.61
CA PHE A 258 15.36 8.78 12.64
C PHE A 258 15.73 9.55 11.37
N LYS A 259 16.79 9.10 10.71
CA LYS A 259 17.24 9.66 9.43
C LYS A 259 17.81 8.60 8.49
N MET A 260 17.74 8.90 7.21
CA MET A 260 18.25 8.08 6.12
C MET A 260 19.64 8.56 5.70
N GLU A 261 20.68 7.82 6.06
CA GLU A 261 22.05 8.16 5.68
C GLU A 261 22.46 7.59 4.32
N ARG A 262 23.18 8.39 3.55
CA ARG A 262 23.79 8.03 2.26
C ARG A 262 25.30 8.11 2.38
N HIS A 263 25.94 6.98 2.65
CA HIS A 263 27.40 6.89 2.76
C HIS A 263 28.06 6.57 1.41
N ASP A 264 27.31 6.06 0.44
CA ASP A 264 27.76 5.78 -0.92
C ASP A 264 26.65 6.02 -1.96
N LYS A 265 26.89 5.63 -3.21
CA LYS A 265 25.92 5.73 -4.32
C LYS A 265 24.87 4.61 -4.32
N GLY A 266 24.99 3.63 -3.43
CA GLY A 266 24.08 2.52 -3.25
C GLY A 266 22.76 2.93 -2.61
N ALA A 267 21.73 2.13 -2.89
CA ALA A 267 20.40 2.26 -2.29
C ALA A 267 20.05 0.92 -1.62
N ASP A 268 20.72 0.64 -0.50
CA ASP A 268 20.53 -0.60 0.26
C ASP A 268 19.21 -0.63 1.02
N ILE A 269 18.61 0.54 1.25
CA ILE A 269 17.33 0.72 1.91
C ILE A 269 16.47 1.64 1.04
N VAL A 270 15.21 1.25 0.91
CA VAL A 270 14.16 2.06 0.32
C VAL A 270 12.96 2.11 1.26
N LEU A 271 12.46 3.32 1.45
CA LEU A 271 11.25 3.63 2.20
C LEU A 271 10.26 4.34 1.29
N VAL A 272 9.02 3.85 1.25
CA VAL A 272 7.90 4.54 0.62
C VAL A 272 6.82 4.74 1.67
N ALA A 273 6.39 5.98 1.89
CA ALA A 273 5.44 6.28 2.96
C ALA A 273 4.44 7.35 2.53
N SER A 274 3.20 7.23 3.00
CA SER A 274 2.16 8.23 2.79
C SER A 274 2.56 9.60 3.34
N GLU A 275 3.27 9.62 4.47
CA GLU A 275 3.91 10.82 5.02
C GLU A 275 5.36 10.50 5.39
N PRO A 276 6.27 11.48 5.33
CA PRO A 276 7.65 11.27 5.70
C PRO A 276 7.77 10.86 7.17
N ILE A 277 8.45 9.74 7.45
CA ILE A 277 8.68 9.28 8.83
C ILE A 277 9.61 10.24 9.61
N THR A 278 10.38 11.03 8.86
CA THR A 278 11.22 12.14 9.33
C THR A 278 11.00 13.32 8.40
N PHE A 279 11.13 14.57 8.87
CA PHE A 279 10.91 15.78 8.06
C PHE A 279 12.22 16.47 7.63
N GLU A 280 13.36 15.77 7.70
CA GLU A 280 14.64 16.31 7.24
C GLU A 280 14.64 16.51 5.71
N ARG A 281 14.51 17.77 5.27
CA ARG A 281 14.24 18.19 3.88
C ARG A 281 15.20 17.65 2.81
N ARG A 282 16.39 17.14 3.16
CA ARG A 282 17.40 16.66 2.20
C ARG A 282 17.27 15.18 1.83
N GLU A 283 16.37 14.44 2.49
CA GLU A 283 16.35 12.96 2.43
C GLU A 283 15.07 12.39 1.81
N ILE A 284 14.10 13.23 1.43
CA ILE A 284 12.75 12.81 1.03
C ILE A 284 12.35 13.44 -0.30
N ILE A 285 11.90 12.60 -1.23
CA ILE A 285 11.40 13.01 -2.53
C ILE A 285 9.89 12.75 -2.56
N LEU A 286 9.08 13.79 -2.77
CA LEU A 286 7.67 13.62 -3.12
C LEU A 286 7.62 12.94 -4.49
N ILE A 287 6.85 11.86 -4.61
CA ILE A 287 6.69 11.18 -5.89
C ILE A 287 5.89 12.10 -6.81
N LEU A 288 6.56 12.72 -7.79
CA LEU A 288 5.95 13.69 -8.69
C LEU A 288 5.16 12.99 -9.81
N PHE A 289 4.07 13.63 -10.23
CA PHE A 289 3.24 13.24 -11.36
C PHE A 289 3.79 13.85 -12.66
N PHE A 290 3.82 13.11 -13.77
CA PHE A 290 4.14 13.68 -15.08
C PHE A 290 2.84 14.06 -15.82
N PRO A 291 2.57 15.37 -16.08
CA PRO A 291 1.22 15.86 -16.35
C PRO A 291 0.60 15.47 -17.68
N ARG A 292 1.35 14.86 -18.61
CA ARG A 292 0.85 14.73 -19.99
C ARG A 292 0.43 13.35 -20.45
N HIS A 293 0.97 12.25 -19.94
CA HIS A 293 0.47 10.88 -20.22
C HIS A 293 1.06 9.82 -19.25
N GLY A 294 1.58 10.22 -18.07
CA GLY A 294 2.43 9.35 -17.25
C GLY A 294 1.92 9.14 -15.83
N HIS A 295 1.56 7.90 -15.48
CA HIS A 295 1.38 7.48 -14.11
C HIS A 295 2.70 7.67 -13.32
N GLY A 296 2.64 8.30 -12.14
CA GLY A 296 3.74 8.29 -11.19
C GLY A 296 3.86 6.90 -10.58
N LEU A 297 4.79 6.10 -11.10
CA LEU A 297 4.97 4.71 -10.68
C LEU A 297 6.42 4.49 -10.26
N ILE A 298 6.59 4.08 -9.01
CA ILE A 298 7.87 3.69 -8.44
C ILE A 298 7.94 2.17 -8.41
N SER A 299 9.09 1.66 -8.82
CA SER A 299 9.40 0.24 -8.81
C SER A 299 10.76 0.08 -8.13
N VAL A 300 10.84 -0.82 -7.15
CA VAL A 300 12.01 -0.99 -6.27
C VAL A 300 12.34 -2.46 -6.09
#